data_AF-A0A7J6WA26-F1
#
_entry.id   AF-A0A7J6WA26-F1
#
_cell.length_a   1.000
_cell.length_b   1.000
_cell.length_c   1.000
_cell.angle_alpha   90.00
_cell.angle_beta   90.00
_cell.angle_gamma   90.00
#
_symmetry.space_group_name_H-M   'P 1'
#
loop_
_entity.id
_entity.type
_entity.pdbx_description
1 polymer ?
#
loop_
_entity_poly.entity_id
_entity_poly.type
_entity_poly.pdbx_seq_one_letter_code
_entity_poly.pdbx_strand_id
1 'polypeptide(L)'
;MTCLDVVAAVIEPKLANTLIRRLNQTSPLENLTHVKRVRKSSVEEGKIQLSAVLCLSHGEGEQLESIPSDILELVHAYQLSPFIAKV
;
A
#
# COMPACT_ATOMS: atom_id res chain seq x y z
N MET A 1 -3.57 -14.56 16.96
CA MET A 1 -3.07 -14.15 15.62
C MET A 1 -3.93 -12.97 15.19
N THR A 2 -3.45 -11.75 15.37
CA THR A 2 -4.20 -10.53 15.01
C THR A 2 -3.84 -10.17 13.57
N CYS A 3 -4.73 -10.45 12.62
CA CYS A 3 -4.57 -9.97 11.25
C CYS A 3 -4.81 -8.46 11.26
N LEU A 4 -3.87 -7.68 10.73
CA LEU A 4 -4.03 -6.23 10.60
C LEU A 4 -4.52 -5.91 9.18
N ASP A 5 -5.53 -5.06 9.08
CA ASP A 5 -5.98 -4.52 7.80
C ASP A 5 -5.10 -3.33 7.42
N VAL A 6 -4.63 -3.33 6.18
CA VAL A 6 -3.84 -2.24 5.60
C VAL A 6 -4.41 -1.80 4.28
N VAL A 7 -4.18 -0.53 3.96
CA VAL A 7 -4.43 -0.03 2.61
C VAL A 7 -3.21 -0.35 1.76
N ALA A 8 -3.40 -1.11 0.70
CA ALA A 8 -2.39 -1.41 -0.29
C ALA A 8 -2.84 -0.93 -1.67
N ALA A 9 -1.92 -0.75 -2.60
CA ALA A 9 -2.26 -0.46 -3.99
C ALA A 9 -1.38 -1.27 -4.95
N VAL A 10 -1.93 -1.61 -6.10
CA VAL A 10 -1.15 -2.18 -7.21
C VAL A 10 -0.24 -1.10 -7.76
N ILE A 11 1.03 -1.45 -7.99
CA ILE A 11 2.05 -0.52 -8.45
C ILE A 11 2.81 -1.09 -9.64
N GLU A 12 3.28 -0.20 -10.52
CA GLU A 12 4.20 -0.59 -11.56
C GLU A 12 5.61 -0.87 -10.99
N PRO A 13 6.33 -1.89 -11.48
CA PRO A 13 7.69 -2.18 -11.04
C PRO A 13 8.66 -0.99 -11.18
N LYS A 14 8.47 -0.17 -12.20
CA LYS A 14 9.29 1.02 -12.47
C LYS A 14 9.11 2.11 -11.41
N LEU A 15 7.92 2.19 -10.81
CA LEU A 15 7.56 3.20 -9.82
C LEU A 15 7.81 2.72 -8.39
N ALA A 16 8.04 1.42 -8.18
CA ALA A 16 8.16 0.81 -6.86
C ALA A 16 9.19 1.51 -5.95
N ASN A 17 10.43 1.69 -6.41
CA ASN A 17 11.47 2.32 -5.58
C ASN A 17 11.13 3.77 -5.21
N THR A 18 10.62 4.55 -6.17
CA THR A 18 10.23 5.95 -5.96
C THR A 18 9.07 6.06 -4.98
N LEU A 19 8.04 5.24 -5.16
CA LEU A 19 6.88 5.17 -4.27
C LEU A 19 7.29 4.77 -2.86
N ILE A 20 8.09 3.72 -2.70
CA ILE A 20 8.53 3.26 -1.38
C ILE A 20 9.37 4.32 -0.66
N ARG A 21 10.24 5.02 -1.37
CA ARG A 21 11.01 6.12 -0.78
C ARG A 21 10.10 7.25 -0.29
N ARG A 22 9.12 7.67 -1.10
CA ARG A 22 8.14 8.70 -0.70
C ARG A 22 7.29 8.24 0.47
N LEU A 23 6.77 7.03 0.41
CA LEU A 23 5.95 6.43 1.44
C LEU A 23 6.71 6.24 2.77
N ASN A 24 8.01 5.94 2.73
CA ASN A 24 8.83 5.88 3.94
C ASN A 24 9.07 7.27 4.57
N GLN A 25 8.97 8.34 3.79
CA GLN A 25 9.07 9.71 4.29
C GLN A 25 7.74 10.21 4.85
N THR A 26 6.62 9.90 4.19
CA THR A 26 5.29 10.42 4.56
C THR A 26 4.56 9.55 5.58
N SER A 27 4.69 8.22 5.49
CA SER A 27 4.04 7.26 6.40
C SER A 27 4.98 6.09 6.67
N PRO A 28 6.02 6.27 7.50
CA PRO A 28 6.88 5.16 7.90
C PRO A 28 6.05 4.09 8.63
N LEU A 29 6.24 2.83 8.25
CA LEU A 29 5.56 1.70 8.88
C LEU A 29 6.35 1.22 10.11
N GLU A 30 6.53 2.10 11.09
CA GLU A 30 7.39 1.84 12.27
C GLU A 30 6.98 0.57 13.05
N ASN A 31 5.67 0.27 13.07
CA ASN A 31 5.12 -0.92 13.72
C ASN A 31 5.05 -2.17 12.80
N LEU A 32 5.45 -2.06 11.53
CA LEU A 32 5.44 -3.18 10.56
C LEU A 32 6.82 -3.37 9.89
N THR A 33 7.90 -3.12 10.62
CA THR A 33 9.29 -3.28 10.11
C THR A 33 9.61 -4.71 9.64
N HIS A 34 8.87 -5.71 10.12
CA HIS A 34 8.97 -7.11 9.68
C HIS A 34 8.19 -7.40 8.39
N VAL A 35 7.33 -6.49 7.96
CA VAL A 35 6.48 -6.66 6.77
C VAL A 35 7.18 -6.02 5.58
N LYS A 36 7.39 -6.80 4.52
CA LYS A 36 7.82 -6.23 3.24
C LYS A 36 6.72 -5.31 2.71
N ARG A 37 7.03 -4.02 2.63
CA ARG A 37 6.11 -2.99 2.12
C ARG A 37 5.68 -3.28 0.68
N VAL A 38 6.58 -3.81 -0.15
CA VAL A 38 6.25 -4.33 -1.49
C VAL A 38 6.00 -5.83 -1.43
N ARG A 39 4.83 -6.24 -1.91
CA ARG A 39 4.43 -7.63 -2.07
C ARG A 39 4.38 -7.99 -3.55
N LYS A 40 4.87 -9.19 -3.88
CA LYS A 40 4.70 -9.81 -5.19
C LYS A 40 3.56 -10.81 -5.10
N SER A 41 2.59 -10.70 -5.99
CA SER A 41 1.53 -11.70 -6.19
C SER A 41 1.60 -12.24 -7.62
N SER A 42 1.40 -13.54 -7.78
CA SER A 42 1.15 -14.15 -9.08
C SER A 42 -0.34 -14.09 -9.36
N VAL A 43 -0.72 -13.49 -10.50
CA VAL A 43 -2.10 -13.52 -10.99
C VAL A 43 -2.26 -14.74 -11.92
N GLU A 44 -3.48 -15.27 -12.04
CA GLU A 44 -3.80 -16.31 -13.03
C GLU A 44 -3.31 -15.85 -14.42
N GLU A 45 -2.69 -16.76 -15.20
CA GLU A 45 -1.80 -16.52 -16.37
C GLU A 45 -0.31 -16.22 -16.10
N GLY A 46 0.20 -16.36 -14.88
CA GLY A 46 1.65 -16.28 -14.63
C GLY A 46 2.23 -14.86 -14.73
N LYS A 47 1.37 -13.84 -14.80
CA LYS A 47 1.77 -12.43 -14.70
C LYS A 47 2.07 -12.11 -13.23
N ILE A 48 3.22 -11.49 -13.00
CA ILE A 48 3.62 -11.01 -11.67
C ILE A 48 3.06 -9.60 -11.49
N GLN A 49 2.26 -9.42 -10.45
CA GLN A 49 1.79 -8.11 -10.01
C GLN A 49 2.57 -7.69 -8.76
N LEU A 50 2.85 -6.40 -8.68
CA LEU A 50 3.41 -5.78 -7.48
C LEU A 50 2.34 -4.97 -6.79
N SER A 51 2.28 -5.09 -5.49
CA SER A 51 1.49 -4.21 -4.63
C SER A 51 2.36 -3.62 -3.53
N ALA A 52 2.02 -2.42 -3.10
CA ALA A 52 2.68 -1.73 -1.99
C ALA A 52 1.68 -1.38 -0.90
N VAL A 53 2.06 -1.64 0.35
CA VAL A 53 1.33 -1.18 1.53
C VAL A 53 1.55 0.33 1.68
N LEU A 54 0.46 1.08 1.63
CA LEU A 54 0.45 2.53 1.73
C LEU A 54 0.42 2.96 3.20
N CYS A 55 -0.58 2.53 3.96
CA CYS A 55 -0.76 2.84 5.38
C CYS A 55 -1.59 1.76 6.10
N LEU A 56 -1.66 1.83 7.43
CA LEU A 56 -2.60 1.03 8.23
C LEU A 56 -4.05 1.46 7.93
N SER A 57 -4.97 0.50 7.90
CA SER A 57 -6.40 0.79 7.86
C SER A 57 -6.92 1.03 9.28
N HIS A 58 -7.63 2.13 9.51
CA HIS A 58 -8.15 2.48 10.84
C HIS A 58 -9.54 1.93 11.17
N GLY A 59 -10.14 1.10 10.29
CA GLY A 59 -11.39 0.39 10.57
C GLY A 59 -12.68 1.22 10.43
N GLU A 60 -13.70 0.58 9.83
CA GLU A 60 -15.13 0.93 9.75
C GLU A 60 -15.61 2.17 8.96
N GLY A 61 -14.77 2.81 8.13
CA GLY A 61 -15.18 3.91 7.23
C GLY A 61 -15.00 3.62 5.73
N GLU A 62 -15.50 4.52 4.86
CA GLU A 62 -15.18 4.46 3.42
C GLU A 62 -13.65 4.46 3.24
N GLN A 63 -13.14 3.58 2.36
CA GLN A 63 -11.70 3.28 2.24
C GLN A 63 -10.84 4.53 2.05
N LEU A 64 -11.40 5.58 1.43
CA LEU A 64 -10.73 6.83 1.13
C LEU A 64 -10.66 7.81 2.32
N GLU A 65 -11.68 7.81 3.20
CA GLU A 65 -11.74 8.71 4.36
C GLU A 65 -10.72 8.33 5.45
N SER A 66 -10.31 7.06 5.46
CA SER A 66 -9.30 6.55 6.41
C SER A 66 -7.84 6.76 5.95
N ILE A 67 -7.62 7.23 4.72
CA ILE A 67 -6.28 7.42 4.14
C ILE A 67 -5.77 8.82 4.51
N PRO A 68 -4.57 8.94 5.11
CA PRO A 68 -3.96 10.24 5.38
C PRO A 68 -3.81 11.07 4.10
N SER A 69 -4.01 12.39 4.17
CA SER A 69 -3.94 13.32 3.03
C SER A 69 -2.66 13.15 2.20
N ASP A 70 -1.51 13.01 2.85
CA ASP A 70 -0.21 12.85 2.19
C ASP A 70 -0.13 11.57 1.35
N ILE A 71 -0.88 10.54 1.75
CA ILE A 71 -0.98 9.27 1.02
C ILE A 71 -2.02 9.39 -0.10
N LEU A 72 -3.12 10.11 0.14
CA LEU A 72 -4.13 10.39 -0.88
C LEU A 72 -3.53 11.17 -2.06
N GLU A 73 -2.66 12.15 -1.79
CA GLU A 73 -1.92 12.88 -2.83
C GLU A 73 -1.07 11.93 -3.68
N LEU A 74 -0.39 10.96 -3.07
CA LEU A 74 0.37 9.94 -3.80
C LEU A 74 -0.56 9.03 -4.62
N VAL A 75 -1.70 8.63 -4.06
CA VAL A 75 -2.70 7.84 -4.78
C VAL A 75 -3.15 8.56 -6.05
N HIS A 76 -3.46 9.85 -5.96
CA HIS A 76 -3.85 10.65 -7.12
C HIS A 76 -2.69 10.90 -8.09
N ALA A 77 -1.51 11.27 -7.60
CA ALA A 77 -0.34 11.60 -8.42
C ALA A 77 0.15 10.42 -9.27
N TYR A 78 0.06 9.20 -8.73
CA TYR A 78 0.48 7.98 -9.41
C TYR A 78 -0.71 7.14 -9.95
N GLN A 79 -1.93 7.68 -9.91
CA GLN A 79 -3.17 7.01 -10.32
C GLN A 79 -3.31 5.58 -9.74
N LEU A 80 -2.98 5.45 -8.46
CA LEU A 80 -3.02 4.17 -7.77
C LEU A 80 -4.46 3.74 -7.49
N SER A 81 -4.70 2.43 -7.51
CA SER A 81 -5.97 1.84 -7.10
C SER A 81 -5.81 1.19 -5.72
N PRO A 82 -6.17 1.90 -4.63
CA PRO A 82 -6.07 1.37 -3.28
C PRO A 82 -7.12 0.28 -3.02
N PHE A 83 -6.77 -0.69 -2.16
CA PHE A 83 -7.62 -1.77 -1.71
C PHE A 83 -7.19 -2.22 -0.30
N ILE A 84 -8.08 -2.88 0.43
CA ILE A 84 -7.77 -3.43 1.76
C ILE A 84 -7.10 -4.79 1.62
N ALA A 85 -5.95 -4.94 2.29
CA ALA A 85 -5.21 -6.19 2.38
C ALA A 85 -5.00 -6.59 3.84
N LYS A 86 -4.90 -7.90 4.09
CA LYS A 86 -4.53 -8.44 5.41
C LYS A 86 -3.04 -8.75 5.50
N VAL A 87 -2.46 -8.47 6.66
CA VAL A 87 -1.03 -8.55 6.92
C VAL A 87 -0.75 -9.37 8.18
#